data_AF-A0A957CFC3-F1
#
_entry.id   AF-A0A957CFC3-F1
#
_cell.length_a   1.000
_cell.length_b   1.000
_cell.length_c   1.000
_cell.angle_alpha   90.00
_cell.angle_beta   90.00
_cell.angle_gamma   90.00
#
_symmetry.space_group_name_H-M   'P 1'
#
loop_
_entity.id
_entity.type
_entity.pdbx_description
1 polymer ?
#
loop_
_entity_poly.entity_id
_entity_poly.type
_entity_poly.pdbx_seq_one_letter_code
_entity_poly.pdbx_strand_id
1 'polypeptide(L)'
;TCCGVAGTYGYKEEKYKVAMDVGRPLFEFIHEVSGPVNVCDSETCRWQITAATGQASVHPIELLSFAYGYPPEGELAKVLLPLS
;
A
#
# COMPACT_ATOMS: atom_id res chain seq x y z
N THR A 1 -10.21 5.63 -4.27
CA THR A 1 -11.22 5.32 -3.23
C THR A 1 -10.52 5.08 -1.90
N CYS A 2 -11.24 5.03 -0.77
CA CYS A 2 -10.66 4.94 0.59
C CYS A 2 -10.05 3.55 0.87
N CYS A 3 -9.03 3.47 1.73
CA CYS A 3 -8.42 2.20 2.18
C CYS A 3 -9.22 1.52 3.32
N GLY A 4 -10.12 2.25 3.98
CA GLY A 4 -11.03 1.74 5.02
C GLY A 4 -10.48 1.73 6.46
N VAL A 5 -9.16 1.86 6.65
CA VAL A 5 -8.53 1.68 7.98
C VAL A 5 -8.73 2.84 8.97
N ALA A 6 -8.81 4.07 8.46
CA ALA A 6 -8.94 5.32 9.24
C ALA A 6 -8.03 5.35 10.50
N GLY A 7 -6.71 5.41 10.30
CA GLY A 7 -5.75 5.30 11.40
C GLY A 7 -5.69 3.87 11.91
N THR A 8 -5.97 3.65 13.20
CA THR A 8 -6.04 2.31 13.81
C THR A 8 -7.47 1.81 13.99
N TYR A 9 -8.48 2.59 13.58
CA TYR A 9 -9.89 2.22 13.73
C TYR A 9 -10.20 0.84 13.14
N GLY A 10 -9.73 0.59 11.91
CA GLY A 10 -9.97 -0.66 11.19
C GLY A 10 -9.25 -1.88 11.75
N TYR A 11 -8.32 -1.72 12.68
CA TYR A 11 -7.64 -2.83 13.35
C TYR A 11 -8.36 -3.33 14.61
N LYS A 12 -9.37 -2.59 15.08
CA LYS A 12 -10.20 -3.06 16.20
C LYS A 12 -11.06 -4.23 15.72
N GLU A 13 -11.11 -5.29 16.51
CA GLU A 13 -11.85 -6.52 16.17
C GLU A 13 -13.30 -6.22 15.76
N GLU A 14 -13.98 -5.35 16.51
CA GLU A 14 -15.36 -4.97 16.27
C GLU A 14 -15.55 -4.06 15.03
N LYS A 15 -14.47 -3.52 14.46
CA LYS A 15 -14.47 -2.60 13.32
C LYS A 15 -13.83 -3.18 12.06
N TYR A 16 -13.11 -4.29 12.18
CA TYR A 16 -12.34 -4.88 11.10
C TYR A 16 -13.18 -5.16 9.86
N LYS A 17 -14.34 -5.80 10.03
CA LYS A 17 -15.25 -6.07 8.91
C LYS A 17 -15.69 -4.80 8.18
N VAL A 18 -16.01 -3.74 8.90
CA VAL A 18 -16.42 -2.45 8.31
C VAL A 18 -15.27 -1.83 7.52
N ALA A 19 -14.05 -1.85 8.07
CA ALA A 19 -12.87 -1.36 7.36
C ALA A 19 -12.60 -2.13 6.06
N MET A 20 -12.71 -3.47 6.09
CA MET A 20 -12.55 -4.31 4.91
C MET A 20 -13.64 -4.03 3.86
N ASP A 21 -14.89 -3.87 4.27
CA ASP A 21 -16.00 -3.58 3.37
C ASP A 21 -15.86 -2.20 2.71
N VAL A 22 -15.40 -1.18 3.45
CA VAL A 22 -15.12 0.16 2.90
C VAL A 22 -13.94 0.14 1.94
N GLY A 23 -12.88 -0.62 2.26
CA GLY A 23 -11.68 -0.70 1.43
C GLY A 23 -11.83 -1.56 0.17
N ARG A 24 -12.83 -2.46 0.12
CA ARG A 24 -13.03 -3.45 -0.96
C ARG A 24 -12.90 -2.88 -2.38
N PRO A 25 -13.51 -1.74 -2.75
CA PRO A 25 -13.38 -1.20 -4.10
C PRO A 25 -11.94 -0.79 -4.45
N LEU A 26 -11.13 -0.38 -3.46
CA LEU A 26 -9.72 -0.09 -3.68
C LEU A 26 -8.95 -1.39 -3.93
N PHE A 27 -9.22 -2.41 -3.12
CA PHE A 27 -8.51 -3.69 -3.19
C PHE A 27 -8.79 -4.39 -4.53
N GLU A 28 -10.04 -4.39 -4.98
CA GLU A 28 -10.43 -4.90 -6.30
C GLU A 28 -9.70 -4.16 -7.44
N PHE A 29 -9.69 -2.82 -7.41
CA PHE A 29 -8.95 -2.02 -8.38
C PHE A 29 -7.46 -2.35 -8.42
N ILE A 30 -6.84 -2.53 -7.24
CA ILE A 30 -5.43 -2.90 -7.12
C ILE A 30 -5.16 -4.25 -7.79
N HIS A 31 -6.03 -5.25 -7.56
CA HIS A 31 -5.92 -6.56 -8.22
C HIS A 31 -6.16 -6.50 -9.73
N GLU A 32 -7.07 -5.65 -10.20
CA GLU A 32 -7.35 -5.47 -11.63
C GLU A 32 -6.19 -4.82 -12.37
N VAL A 33 -5.60 -3.77 -11.81
CA VAL A 33 -4.46 -3.08 -12.43
C VAL A 33 -3.20 -3.93 -12.36
N SER A 34 -3.01 -4.67 -11.27
CA SER A 34 -1.86 -5.56 -11.04
C SER A 34 -0.51 -4.87 -11.32
N GLY A 35 -0.39 -3.64 -10.81
CA GLY A 35 0.83 -2.85 -10.94
C GLY A 35 1.99 -3.41 -10.11
N PRO A 36 3.23 -2.98 -10.38
CA PRO A 36 4.41 -3.48 -9.69
C PRO A 36 4.47 -3.07 -8.21
N VAL A 37 3.88 -1.91 -7.85
CA VAL A 37 3.84 -1.40 -6.48
C VAL A 37 2.69 -0.41 -6.30
N ASN A 38 2.13 -0.36 -5.10
CA ASN A 38 1.17 0.66 -4.69
C ASN A 38 1.88 1.85 -4.04
N VAL A 39 1.38 3.07 -4.22
CA VAL A 39 1.99 4.28 -3.67
C VAL A 39 0.99 5.01 -2.80
N CYS A 40 1.32 5.22 -1.53
CA CYS A 40 0.46 5.91 -0.57
C CYS A 40 1.31 6.58 0.51
N ASP A 41 0.98 7.82 0.89
CA ASP A 41 1.69 8.63 1.90
C ASP A 41 1.32 8.27 3.34
N SER A 42 0.10 7.78 3.58
CA SER A 42 -0.34 7.34 4.91
C SER A 42 0.17 5.94 5.28
N GLU A 43 0.94 5.85 6.36
CA GLU A 43 1.48 4.58 6.92
C GLU A 43 0.38 3.55 7.16
N THR A 44 -0.69 3.94 7.86
CA THR A 44 -1.80 3.03 8.18
C THR A 44 -2.54 2.56 6.94
N CYS A 45 -2.68 3.40 5.90
CA CYS A 45 -3.25 2.93 4.64
C CYS A 45 -2.31 1.97 3.90
N ARG A 46 -0.98 2.18 3.93
CA ARG A 46 -0.04 1.20 3.39
C ARG A 46 -0.19 -0.15 4.07
N TRP A 47 -0.25 -0.19 5.41
CA TRP A 47 -0.47 -1.44 6.14
C TRP A 47 -1.77 -2.13 5.75
N GLN A 48 -2.87 -1.39 5.66
CA GLN A 48 -4.17 -1.94 5.29
C GLN A 48 -4.17 -2.47 3.86
N ILE A 49 -3.60 -1.72 2.91
CA ILE A 49 -3.50 -2.13 1.51
C ILE A 49 -2.68 -3.43 1.43
N THR A 50 -1.48 -3.45 2.00
CA THR A 50 -0.60 -4.62 1.98
C THR A 50 -1.26 -5.83 2.65
N ALA A 51 -1.93 -5.64 3.79
CA ALA A 51 -2.62 -6.71 4.49
C ALA A 51 -3.83 -7.26 3.71
N ALA A 52 -4.57 -6.40 3.01
CA ALA A 52 -5.77 -6.79 2.28
C ALA A 52 -5.48 -7.41 0.90
N THR A 53 -4.44 -6.93 0.20
CA THR A 53 -4.15 -7.33 -1.19
C THR A 53 -2.92 -8.24 -1.30
N GLY A 54 -2.06 -8.28 -0.29
CA GLY A 54 -0.76 -8.95 -0.35
C GLY A 54 0.26 -8.26 -1.26
N GLN A 55 -0.08 -7.12 -1.88
CA GLN A 55 0.84 -6.37 -2.73
C GLN A 55 1.55 -5.28 -1.94
N ALA A 56 2.84 -5.05 -2.26
CA ALA A 56 3.63 -4.02 -1.62
C ALA A 56 3.02 -2.62 -1.82
N SER A 57 3.14 -1.80 -0.79
CA SER A 57 2.73 -0.40 -0.79
C SER A 57 3.83 0.46 -0.15
N VAL A 58 4.30 1.49 -0.86
CA VAL A 58 5.46 2.31 -0.48
C VAL A 58 5.09 3.78 -0.33
N HIS A 59 5.89 4.53 0.44
CA HIS A 59 5.72 5.97 0.57
C HIS A 59 6.23 6.68 -0.69
N PRO A 60 5.52 7.71 -1.21
CA PRO A 60 5.95 8.46 -2.40
C PRO A 60 7.38 9.02 -2.30
N ILE A 61 7.83 9.38 -1.09
CA ILE A 61 9.19 9.88 -0.84
C ILE A 61 10.27 8.88 -1.21
N GLU A 62 10.01 7.57 -1.09
CA GLU A 62 10.97 6.53 -1.44
C GLU A 62 11.21 6.53 -2.96
N LEU A 63 10.15 6.68 -3.76
CA LEU A 63 10.23 6.82 -5.21
C LEU A 63 10.96 8.09 -5.63
N LEU A 64 10.67 9.21 -4.96
CA LEU A 64 11.38 10.46 -5.21
C LEU A 64 12.86 10.30 -4.89
N SER A 65 13.20 9.76 -3.71
CA SER A 65 14.58 9.50 -3.30
C SER A 65 15.34 8.68 -4.35
N PHE A 66 14.72 7.61 -4.86
CA PHE A 66 15.26 6.80 -5.94
C PHE A 66 15.47 7.61 -7.23
N ALA A 67 14.49 8.41 -7.65
CA ALA A 67 14.59 9.26 -8.83
C ALA A 67 15.72 10.31 -8.72
N TYR A 68 16.07 10.73 -7.50
CA TYR A 68 17.21 11.61 -7.23
C TYR A 68 18.56 10.87 -7.13
N GLY A 69 18.61 9.57 -7.39
CA GLY A 69 19.83 8.77 -7.44
C GLY A 69 20.26 8.15 -6.11
N TYR A 70 19.40 8.17 -5.09
CA TYR A 70 19.64 7.43 -3.85
C TYR A 70 19.23 5.96 -4.01
N PRO A 71 19.92 5.01 -3.34
CA PRO A 71 19.57 3.60 -3.44
C PRO A 71 18.17 3.35 -2.83
N PRO A 72 17.34 2.49 -3.46
CA PRO A 72 16.06 2.12 -2.89
C PRO A 72 16.27 1.15 -1.72
N GLU A 73 15.36 1.16 -0.75
CA GLU A 73 15.39 0.29 0.43
C GLU A 73 14.06 -0.49 0.55
N GLY A 74 14.04 -1.49 1.45
CA GLY A 74 12.81 -2.17 1.85
C GLY A 74 12.02 -2.82 0.71
N GLU A 75 10.69 -2.60 0.71
CA GLU A 75 9.80 -3.12 -0.34
C GLU A 75 10.06 -2.48 -1.70
N LEU A 76 10.47 -1.20 -1.73
CA LEU A 76 10.77 -0.54 -3.00
C LEU A 76 11.98 -1.18 -3.69
N ALA A 77 13.01 -1.57 -2.94
CA ALA A 77 14.15 -2.30 -3.48
C ALA A 77 13.74 -3.64 -4.09
N LYS A 78 12.84 -4.38 -3.45
CA LYS A 78 12.34 -5.66 -3.97
C LYS A 78 11.58 -5.51 -5.29
N VAL A 79 10.92 -4.37 -5.49
CA VAL A 79 10.18 -4.07 -6.73
C VAL A 79 11.09 -3.56 -7.84
N LEU A 80 12.07 -2.70 -7.51
CA LEU A 80 12.90 -2.01 -8.51
C LEU A 80 14.16 -2.77 -8.92
N LEU A 81 14.81 -3.53 -8.02
CA LEU A 81 16.02 -4.29 -8.35
C LEU A 81 15.81 -5.39 -9.41
N PRO A 82 14.63 -6.04 -9.53
CA PRO A 82 14.35 -6.95 -10.63
C PRO A 82 14.17 -6.26 -12.00
N LEU A 83 14.05 -4.93 -12.03
CA LEU A 83 13.79 -4.14 -13.24
C LEU A 83 15.05 -3.45 -13.79
N SER A 84 16.19 -3.55 -13.08
CA SER A 84 17.49 -2.97 -13.45
C SER A 84 18.42 -3.96 -14.15
#